data_AF-A0A842P1D4-F1
#
_entry.id   AF-A0A842P1D4-F1
#
_cell.length_a   1.000
_cell.length_b   1.000
_cell.length_c   1.000
_cell.angle_alpha   90.00
_cell.angle_beta   90.00
_cell.angle_gamma   90.00
#
_symmetry.space_group_name_H-M   'P 1'
#
loop_
_entity.id
_entity.type
_entity.pdbx_description
1 polymer ?
#
loop_
_entity_poly.entity_id
_entity_poly.type
_entity_poly.pdbx_seq_one_letter_code
_entity_poly.pdbx_strand_id
1 'polypeptide(L)' 'MILTKILDGIMDKQGDFEILEFVVGKRKDDYSHARLQVIGESPEHLNTILRELYRLG' A
#
# COMPACT_ATOMS: atom_id res chain seq x y z
N MET A 1 7.90 6.44 8.14
CA MET A 1 7.95 5.62 6.92
C MET A 1 6.52 5.20 6.59
N ILE A 2 5.92 5.80 5.55
CA ILE A 2 4.51 5.55 5.19
C ILE A 2 4.34 4.23 4.42
N LEU A 3 5.26 3.96 3.47
CA LEU A 3 5.20 2.77 2.62
C LEU A 3 5.26 1.48 3.44
N THR A 4 6.21 1.34 4.37
CA THR A 4 6.32 0.12 5.19
C THR A 4 5.05 -0.12 6.01
N LYS A 5 4.45 0.93 6.59
CA LYS A 5 3.18 0.80 7.32
C LYS A 5 2.03 0.35 6.43
N ILE A 6 1.99 0.80 5.18
CA ILE A 6 1.00 0.35 4.20
C ILE A 6 1.19 -1.15 3.92
N LEU A 7 2.43 -1.59 3.66
CA LEU A 7 2.71 -3.01 3.40
C LEU A 7 2.38 -3.89 4.62
N ASP A 8 2.77 -3.46 5.82
CA ASP A 8 2.44 -4.14 7.08
C ASP A 8 0.92 -4.23 7.26
N GLY A 9 0.19 -3.15 7.00
CA GLY A 9 -1.28 -3.14 7.09
C GLY A 9 -1.98 -4.10 6.12
N ILE A 10 -1.39 -4.35 4.94
CA ILE A 10 -1.89 -5.36 3.99
C ILE A 10 -1.64 -6.77 4.57
N MET A 11 -0.41 -7.04 5.03
CA MET A 11 -0.03 -8.36 5.57
C MET A 11 -0.79 -8.72 6.85
N ASP A 12 -1.00 -7.76 7.76
CA ASP A 12 -1.74 -7.94 9.01
C ASP A 12 -3.21 -8.35 8.78
N LYS A 13 -3.75 -8.00 7.61
CA LYS A 13 -5.09 -8.41 7.17
C LYS A 13 -5.08 -9.67 6.33
N GLN A 14 -3.94 -10.35 6.18
CA GLN A 14 -3.79 -11.53 5.31
C GLN A 14 -4.08 -11.21 3.83
N GLY A 15 -3.87 -9.95 3.42
CA GLY A 15 -3.89 -9.55 2.03
C GLY A 15 -2.54 -9.78 1.36
N ASP A 16 -2.54 -9.80 0.03
CA ASP A 16 -1.33 -9.88 -0.78
C ASP A 16 -1.14 -8.57 -1.58
N PHE A 17 0.08 -8.31 -2.02
CA PHE A 17 0.38 -7.12 -2.82
C PHE A 17 1.51 -7.33 -3.82
N GLU A 18 1.43 -6.59 -4.91
CA GLU A 18 2.50 -6.47 -5.90
C GLU A 18 2.90 -5.01 -6.09
N ILE A 19 4.20 -4.74 -6.12
CA ILE A 19 4.71 -3.41 -6.45
C ILE A 19 4.76 -3.29 -7.97
N LEU A 20 3.81 -2.57 -8.54
CA LEU A 20 3.75 -2.33 -9.99
C LEU A 20 4.74 -1.25 -10.42
N GLU A 21 4.96 -0.25 -9.56
CA GLU A 21 5.85 0.88 -9.85
C GLU A 21 6.40 1.49 -8.58
N PHE A 22 7.68 1.86 -8.61
CA PHE A 22 8.32 2.61 -7.53
C PHE A 22 9.26 3.66 -8.11
N VAL A 23 8.89 4.93 -7.95
CA VAL A 23 9.65 6.08 -8.42
C VAL A 23 10.24 6.79 -7.21
N VAL A 24 11.57 6.85 -7.16
CA VAL A 24 12.29 7.57 -6.10
C VAL A 24 12.55 9.00 -6.55
N GLY A 25 12.15 9.97 -5.71
CA GLY A 25 12.50 11.37 -5.92
C GLY A 25 14.01 11.55 -6.03
N LYS A 26 14.47 12.31 -7.03
CA LYS A 26 15.92 12.45 -7.32
C LYS A 26 16.57 13.56 -6.49
N ARG A 27 15.77 14.46 -5.93
CA ARG A 27 16.19 15.58 -5.08
C ARG A 27 15.45 15.52 -3.74
N LYS A 28 15.93 16.30 -2.76
CA LYS A 28 15.37 16.32 -1.39
C LYS A 28 13.89 16.67 -1.32
N ASP A 29 13.42 17.55 -2.21
CA ASP A 29 12.04 18.03 -2.23
C ASP A 29 11.16 17.27 -3.23
N ASP A 30 11.73 16.31 -3.98
CA ASP A 30 10.98 15.47 -4.91
C ASP A 30 10.30 14.35 -4.12
N TYR A 31 8.98 14.25 -4.22
CA TYR A 31 8.25 13.14 -3.62
C TYR A 31 8.51 11.83 -4.37
N SER A 32 8.71 10.77 -3.62
CA SER A 32 8.66 9.40 -4.15
C SER A 32 7.20 8.97 -4.35
N HIS A 33 6.95 8.16 -5.37
CA HIS A 33 5.63 7.60 -5.68
C HIS A 33 5.72 6.08 -5.80
N ALA A 34 4.70 5.38 -5.32
CA ALA A 34 4.58 3.94 -5.42
C ALA A 34 3.18 3.57 -5.91
N ARG A 35 3.09 2.63 -6.85
CA ARG A 35 1.83 2.03 -7.29
C ARG A 35 1.82 0.57 -6.89
N LEU A 36 0.86 0.21 -6.05
CA LEU A 36 0.68 -1.13 -5.52
C LEU A 36 -0.60 -1.73 -6.09
N GLN A 37 -0.55 -2.99 -6.50
CA GLN A 37 -1.74 -3.82 -6.62
C GLN A 37 -1.99 -4.47 -5.27
N VAL A 38 -3.21 -4.36 -4.75
CA VAL A 38 -3.63 -5.01 -3.50
C VAL A 38 -4.63 -6.09 -3.84
N ILE A 39 -4.42 -7.29 -3.33
CA ILE A 39 -5.20 -8.47 -3.63
C ILE A 39 -5.82 -8.97 -2.32
N GLY A 40 -7.15 -9.11 -2.33
CA GLY A 40 -7.92 -9.74 -1.26
C GLY A 40 -8.67 -10.96 -1.79
N GLU A 41 -8.96 -11.90 -0.91
CA GLU A 41 -9.65 -13.16 -1.25
C GLU A 41 -11.12 -12.97 -1.66
N SER A 42 -11.74 -11.87 -1.23
CA SER A 42 -13.09 -11.47 -1.61
C SER A 42 -13.21 -9.93 -1.70
N PRO A 43 -14.28 -9.41 -2.32
CA PRO A 43 -14.55 -7.96 -2.34
C PRO A 43 -14.67 -7.34 -0.94
N GLU A 44 -15.26 -8.04 0.03
CA GLU A 44 -15.42 -7.60 1.42
C GLU A 44 -14.07 -7.57 2.14
N HIS A 45 -13.24 -8.60 1.90
CA HIS A 45 -11.90 -8.66 2.44
C HIS A 45 -11.05 -7.50 1.88
N LEU A 46 -11.03 -7.31 0.56
CA LEU A 46 -10.33 -6.19 -0.08
C LEU A 46 -10.78 -4.83 0.48
N ASN A 47 -12.09 -4.63 0.66
CA ASN A 47 -12.61 -3.41 1.27
C ASN A 47 -12.12 -3.19 2.70
N THR A 48 -11.94 -4.27 3.47
CA THR A 48 -11.40 -4.19 4.83
C THR A 48 -9.94 -3.73 4.81
N ILE A 49 -9.14 -4.28 3.89
CA ILE A 49 -7.74 -3.85 3.69
C ILE A 49 -7.71 -2.36 3.30
N LEU A 50 -8.46 -1.97 2.26
CA LEU A 50 -8.46 -0.60 1.74
C LEU A 50 -8.89 0.44 2.79
N ARG A 51 -9.84 0.11 3.67
CA ARG A 51 -10.26 0.99 4.77
C ARG A 51 -9.14 1.23 5.78
N GLU A 52 -8.33 0.22 6.06
CA GLU A 52 -7.17 0.36 6.94
C GLU A 52 -6.11 1.25 6.28
N LEU A 53 -5.81 1.00 5.00
CA LEU A 53 -4.82 1.77 4.24
C LEU A 53 -5.19 3.25 4.13
N TYR A 54 -6.48 3.55 3.90
CA TYR A 54 -6.97 4.93 3.81
C TYR A 54 -6.74 5.72 5.11
N ARG A 55 -6.66 5.06 6.27
CA ARG A 55 -6.39 5.72 7.56
C ARG A 55 -4.92 6.07 7.74
N LEU A 56 -4.02 5.48 6.96
CA LEU A 56 -2.59 5.68 7.10
C LEU A 56 -2.09 6.97 6.42
N GLY A 57 -2.83 7.50 5.43
CA GLY A 57 -2.53 8.77 4.75
C GLY A 57 -2.69 8.69 3.24
#